data_AF-A0A2G9G2L8-F1
#
_entry.id   AF-A0A2G9G2L8-F1
#
_cell.length_a   1.000
_cell.length_b   1.000
_cell.length_c   1.000
_cell.angle_alpha   90.00
_cell.angle_beta   90.00
_cell.angle_gamma   90.00
#
_symmetry.space_group_name_H-M   'P 1'
#
loop_
_entity.id
_entity.type
_entity.pdbx_description
1 polymer ?
#
loop_
_entity_poly.entity_id
_entity_poly.type
_entity_poly.pdbx_seq_one_letter_code
_entity_poly.pdbx_strand_id
1 'polypeptide(L)'
;MAAAAAIHLMHAAVHAHVHLLPNSKAANIQHKFKSNIELLTGDGIIPFAVELVAKSSMDMQPGKICRVIMEITRAFGSQGMVDGLYHELKVLNDQYLSSAGSGCYENYMITDEYICKKKEGELHACGAACGAIMGGGTEDDIEKLRKFGLYVGMIRGLMMGKSYYEPGIQEKLEEFNGLAFKVLESFRGKKNIELISSLVEPCPSYN
;
A
#
# COMPACT_ATOMS: atom_id res chain seq x y z
N MET A 1 -16.69 -7.33 3.40
CA MET A 1 -16.83 -5.87 3.65
C MET A 1 -15.91 -5.39 4.78
N ALA A 2 -15.86 -6.09 5.92
CA ALA A 2 -15.03 -5.69 7.07
C ALA A 2 -13.53 -5.50 6.75
N ALA A 3 -12.88 -6.42 6.01
CA ALA A 3 -11.46 -6.23 5.66
C ALA A 3 -11.19 -4.99 4.83
N ALA A 4 -12.05 -4.66 3.85
CA ALA A 4 -11.85 -3.47 3.03
C ALA A 4 -11.88 -2.19 3.89
N ALA A 5 -12.85 -2.10 4.81
CA ALA A 5 -12.93 -1.00 5.76
C ALA A 5 -11.71 -0.97 6.71
N ALA A 6 -11.29 -2.14 7.23
CA ALA A 6 -10.13 -2.23 8.11
C ALA A 6 -8.81 -1.80 7.42
N ILE A 7 -8.62 -2.18 6.16
CA ILE A 7 -7.47 -1.74 5.37
C ILE A 7 -7.49 -0.22 5.17
N HIS A 8 -8.67 0.34 4.87
CA HIS A 8 -8.80 1.80 4.76
C HIS A 8 -8.54 2.51 6.09
N LEU A 9 -9.05 1.99 7.20
CA LEU A 9 -8.80 2.53 8.54
C LEU A 9 -7.31 2.49 8.90
N MET A 10 -6.63 1.37 8.66
CA MET A 10 -5.19 1.26 8.87
C MET A 10 -4.41 2.27 8.03
N HIS A 11 -4.77 2.42 6.75
CA HIS A 11 -4.17 3.43 5.87
C HIS A 11 -4.44 4.87 6.37
N ALA A 12 -5.65 5.16 6.84
CA ALA A 12 -6.01 6.47 7.40
C ALA A 12 -5.25 6.79 8.69
N ALA A 13 -5.04 5.81 9.58
CA ALA A 13 -4.25 5.97 10.79
C ALA A 13 -2.79 6.31 10.46
N VAL A 14 -2.18 5.54 9.54
CA VAL A 14 -0.81 5.80 9.09
C VAL A 14 -0.72 7.17 8.42
N HIS A 15 -1.69 7.53 7.58
CA HIS A 15 -1.75 8.85 6.96
C HIS A 15 -1.81 9.96 8.02
N ALA A 16 -2.64 9.83 9.05
CA ALA A 16 -2.70 10.80 10.15
C ALA A 16 -1.34 10.93 10.87
N HIS A 17 -0.69 9.82 11.20
CA HIS A 17 0.59 9.81 11.90
C HIS A 17 1.74 10.40 11.09
N VAL A 18 1.83 10.05 9.80
CA VAL A 18 2.93 10.54 8.93
C VAL A 18 2.91 12.06 8.85
N HIS A 19 1.74 12.69 8.77
CA HIS A 19 1.63 14.15 8.65
C HIS A 19 1.86 14.91 9.96
N LEU A 20 2.01 14.20 11.09
CA LEU A 20 2.45 14.81 12.35
C LEU A 20 3.97 14.93 12.44
N LEU A 21 4.72 14.24 11.56
CA LEU A 21 6.17 14.28 11.59
C LEU A 21 6.69 15.61 11.02
N PRO A 22 7.64 16.28 11.69
CA PRO A 22 8.10 17.63 11.33
C PRO A 22 8.76 17.72 9.93
N ASN A 23 9.28 16.61 9.41
CA ASN A 23 9.90 16.51 8.08
C ASN A 23 9.03 15.75 7.06
N SER A 24 7.80 15.38 7.43
CA SER A 24 6.84 14.92 6.42
C SER A 24 6.53 16.10 5.48
N LYS A 25 6.07 15.82 4.26
CA LYS A 25 5.67 16.84 3.27
C LYS A 25 4.39 17.60 3.71
N ALA A 26 4.27 17.95 4.99
CA ALA A 26 3.16 18.62 5.65
C ALA A 26 2.92 20.06 5.18
N ALA A 27 3.59 20.52 4.12
CA ALA A 27 3.39 21.87 3.59
C ALA A 27 1.95 22.11 3.07
N ASN A 28 1.18 21.05 2.77
CA ASN A 28 -0.15 21.16 2.14
C ASN A 28 -1.30 20.49 2.91
N ILE A 29 -1.11 20.01 4.15
CA ILE A 29 -2.21 19.42 4.93
C ILE A 29 -2.80 20.45 5.90
N GLN A 30 -4.11 20.63 5.83
CA GLN A 30 -4.85 21.44 6.79
C GLN A 30 -5.11 20.63 8.06
N HIS A 31 -4.32 20.87 9.10
CA HIS A 31 -4.55 20.30 10.43
C HIS A 31 -5.74 20.98 11.11
N LYS A 32 -6.89 20.31 11.10
CA LYS A 32 -8.12 20.81 11.75
C LYS A 32 -8.08 20.58 13.26
N PHE A 33 -7.38 19.55 13.72
CA PHE A 33 -7.26 19.19 15.12
C PHE A 33 -5.84 19.45 15.63
N LYS A 34 -5.67 19.51 16.95
CA LYS A 34 -4.33 19.61 17.54
C LYS A 34 -3.59 18.28 17.38
N SER A 35 -2.26 18.34 17.28
CA SER A 35 -1.39 17.19 17.05
C SER A 35 -1.60 16.04 18.05
N ASN A 36 -1.87 16.36 19.32
CA ASN A 36 -2.19 15.35 20.34
C ASN A 36 -3.49 14.59 20.04
N ILE A 37 -4.51 15.27 19.52
CA ILE A 37 -5.78 14.63 19.13
C ILE A 37 -5.59 13.77 17.89
N GLU A 38 -4.86 14.26 16.88
CA GLU A 38 -4.61 13.51 15.65
C GLU A 38 -3.78 12.24 15.91
N LEU A 39 -2.77 12.33 16.80
CA LEU A 39 -1.96 11.18 17.22
C LEU A 39 -2.83 10.10 17.89
N LEU A 40 -3.57 10.49 18.93
CA LEU A 40 -4.43 9.57 19.68
C LEU A 40 -5.57 9.01 18.83
N THR A 41 -6.06 9.78 17.85
CA THR A 41 -7.07 9.31 16.91
C THR A 41 -6.50 8.22 16.01
N GLY A 42 -5.29 8.41 15.46
CA GLY A 42 -4.61 7.36 14.71
C GLY A 42 -4.39 6.10 15.55
N ASP A 43 -3.96 6.26 16.81
CA ASP A 43 -3.76 5.14 17.74
C ASP A 43 -5.06 4.38 18.06
N GLY A 44 -6.20 5.08 18.09
CA GLY A 44 -7.52 4.47 18.27
C GLY A 44 -8.07 3.79 17.01
N ILE A 45 -7.74 4.30 15.82
CA ILE A 45 -8.21 3.73 14.54
C ILE A 45 -7.60 2.34 14.27
N ILE A 46 -6.32 2.14 14.60
CA ILE A 46 -5.61 0.85 14.38
C ILE A 46 -6.32 -0.33 15.06
N PRO A 47 -6.57 -0.34 16.38
CA PRO A 47 -7.29 -1.42 17.04
C PRO A 47 -8.75 -1.51 16.59
N PHE A 48 -9.39 -0.39 16.25
CA PHE A 48 -10.77 -0.39 15.73
C PHE A 48 -10.87 -1.14 14.39
N ALA A 49 -9.87 -1.02 13.51
CA ALA A 49 -9.79 -1.78 12.27
C ALA A 49 -9.74 -3.30 12.53
N VAL A 50 -8.93 -3.74 13.50
CA VAL A 50 -8.83 -5.16 13.88
C VAL A 50 -10.13 -5.66 14.52
N GLU A 51 -10.72 -4.84 15.40
CA GLU A 51 -12.00 -5.13 16.06
C GLU A 51 -13.11 -5.36 15.02
N LEU A 52 -13.17 -4.51 13.99
CA LEU A 52 -14.17 -4.61 12.92
C LEU A 52 -14.06 -5.94 12.15
N VAL A 53 -12.83 -6.41 11.89
CA VAL A 53 -12.61 -7.71 11.25
C VAL A 53 -12.98 -8.84 12.21
N ALA A 54 -12.55 -8.77 13.47
CA ALA A 54 -12.83 -9.79 14.48
C ALA A 54 -14.33 -9.98 14.73
N LYS A 55 -15.11 -8.89 14.76
CA LYS A 55 -16.57 -8.91 14.94
C LYS A 55 -17.35 -9.39 13.72
N SER A 56 -16.74 -9.46 12.54
CA SER A 56 -17.42 -9.92 11.32
C SER A 56 -17.67 -11.44 11.28
N SER A 57 -17.53 -12.12 12.42
CA SER A 57 -17.48 -13.58 12.57
C SER A 57 -18.79 -14.33 12.42
N MET A 58 -19.92 -13.65 12.25
CA MET A 58 -21.24 -14.32 12.23
C MET A 58 -21.36 -15.34 11.10
N ASP A 59 -20.65 -15.16 9.97
CA ASP A 59 -20.78 -15.99 8.78
C ASP A 59 -19.47 -16.67 8.31
N MET A 60 -18.36 -16.53 9.05
CA MET A 60 -17.03 -16.93 8.56
C MET A 60 -16.24 -17.78 9.55
N GLN A 61 -15.52 -18.78 9.04
CA GLN A 61 -14.68 -19.66 9.85
C GLN A 61 -13.63 -18.85 10.63
N PRO A 62 -13.48 -19.03 11.95
CA PRO A 62 -12.54 -18.27 12.77
C PRO A 62 -11.11 -18.25 12.23
N GLY A 63 -10.65 -19.36 11.64
CA GLY A 63 -9.32 -19.45 11.00
C GLY A 63 -9.11 -18.45 9.86
N LYS A 64 -10.15 -18.18 9.05
CA LYS A 64 -10.06 -17.17 7.97
C LYS A 64 -9.96 -15.75 8.53
N ILE A 65 -10.68 -15.46 9.62
CA ILE A 65 -10.65 -14.16 10.29
C ILE A 65 -9.26 -13.90 10.86
N CYS A 66 -8.71 -14.86 11.61
CA CYS A 66 -7.34 -14.77 12.14
C CYS A 66 -6.32 -14.53 11.03
N ARG A 67 -6.45 -15.28 9.91
CA ARG A 67 -5.55 -15.13 8.76
C ARG A 67 -5.64 -13.73 8.14
N VAL A 68 -6.84 -13.18 7.96
CA VAL A 68 -7.03 -11.80 7.46
C VAL A 68 -6.41 -10.77 8.41
N ILE A 69 -6.62 -10.92 9.72
CA ILE A 69 -6.00 -10.02 10.72
C ILE A 69 -4.47 -10.08 10.60
N MET A 70 -3.89 -11.28 10.46
CA MET A 70 -2.45 -11.44 10.26
C MET A 70 -1.96 -10.76 8.97
N GLU A 71 -2.68 -10.88 7.86
CA GLU A 71 -2.33 -10.17 6.61
C GLU A 71 -2.31 -8.65 6.80
N ILE A 72 -3.36 -8.09 7.39
CA ILE A 72 -3.48 -6.64 7.61
C ILE A 72 -2.37 -6.16 8.53
N THR A 73 -2.22 -6.77 9.71
CA THR A 73 -1.21 -6.35 10.69
C THR A 73 0.22 -6.48 10.15
N ARG A 74 0.52 -7.49 9.31
CA ARG A 74 1.83 -7.64 8.66
C ARG A 74 2.09 -6.56 7.61
N ALA A 75 1.08 -6.24 6.80
CA ALA A 75 1.19 -5.23 5.74
C ALA A 75 1.35 -3.80 6.29
N PHE A 76 0.74 -3.49 7.43
CA PHE A 76 0.87 -2.18 8.07
C PHE A 76 2.00 -2.11 9.11
N GLY A 77 2.51 -3.24 9.58
CA GLY A 77 3.58 -3.30 10.57
C GLY A 77 4.99 -3.13 9.99
N SER A 78 5.98 -3.58 10.77
CA SER A 78 7.41 -3.47 10.46
C SER A 78 7.89 -4.30 9.26
N GLN A 79 7.04 -5.14 8.69
CA GLN A 79 7.37 -5.90 7.48
C GLN A 79 6.80 -5.25 6.20
N GLY A 80 5.97 -4.22 6.33
CA GLY A 80 5.32 -3.51 5.23
C GLY A 80 5.43 -2.00 5.39
N MET A 81 4.29 -1.32 5.57
CA MET A 81 4.19 0.13 5.45
C MET A 81 5.10 0.92 6.39
N VAL A 82 5.24 0.50 7.67
CA VAL A 82 6.13 1.18 8.62
C VAL A 82 7.59 1.09 8.18
N ASP A 83 8.01 -0.01 7.57
CA ASP A 83 9.37 -0.15 7.03
C ASP A 83 9.60 0.78 5.83
N GLY A 84 8.62 0.89 4.94
CA GLY A 84 8.66 1.84 3.82
C GLY A 84 8.75 3.30 4.30
N LEU A 85 7.98 3.66 5.33
CA LEU A 85 8.02 4.99 5.94
C LEU A 85 9.35 5.28 6.63
N TYR A 86 9.92 4.31 7.33
CA TYR A 86 11.23 4.44 7.96
C TYR A 86 12.31 4.77 6.93
N HIS A 87 12.33 4.04 5.80
CA HIS A 87 13.27 4.28 4.71
C HIS A 87 13.02 5.62 4.01
N GLU A 88 11.76 6.00 3.80
CA GLU A 88 11.41 7.31 3.24
C GLU A 88 11.94 8.46 4.11
N LEU A 89 11.76 8.38 5.42
CA LEU A 89 12.27 9.38 6.36
C LEU A 89 13.81 9.44 6.38
N LYS A 90 14.48 8.28 6.30
CA LYS A 90 15.94 8.22 6.21
C LYS A 90 16.45 8.95 4.97
N VAL A 91 15.84 8.70 3.80
CA VAL A 91 16.19 9.38 2.55
C VAL A 91 15.96 10.89 2.65
N LEU A 92 14.83 11.33 3.22
CA LEU A 92 14.56 12.76 3.40
C LEU A 92 15.57 13.43 4.34
N ASN A 93 15.97 12.75 5.41
CA ASN A 93 16.97 13.25 6.35
C ASN A 93 18.36 13.32 5.71
N ASP A 94 18.75 12.30 4.95
CA ASP A 94 20.02 12.26 4.24
C ASP A 94 20.07 13.32 3.12
N GLN A 95 18.95 13.60 2.43
CA GLN A 95 18.82 14.70 1.46
C GLN A 95 18.97 16.08 2.13
N TYR A 96 18.34 16.28 3.29
CA TYR A 96 18.49 17.51 4.07
C TYR A 96 19.95 17.75 4.46
N LEU A 97 20.64 16.71 4.95
CA LEU A 97 22.06 16.78 5.31
C LEU A 97 22.97 16.97 4.08
N SER A 98 22.67 16.33 2.94
CA SER A 98 23.49 16.43 1.71
C SER A 98 23.33 17.77 0.99
N SER A 99 22.20 18.47 1.18
CA SER A 99 22.00 19.84 0.70
C SER A 99 22.92 20.87 1.41
N ALA A 100 23.57 20.47 2.51
CA ALA A 100 24.63 21.23 3.18
C ALA A 100 26.05 20.88 2.70
N GLY A 101 26.20 19.98 1.72
CA GLY A 101 27.46 19.67 1.05
C GLY A 101 27.66 18.18 0.78
N SER A 102 27.65 17.82 -0.51
CA SER A 102 28.17 16.56 -1.07
C SER A 102 27.53 15.25 -0.58
N GLY A 103 26.52 14.76 -1.30
CA GLY A 103 26.02 13.38 -1.19
C GLY A 103 25.85 12.74 -2.56
N CYS A 104 26.57 11.63 -2.79
CA CYS A 104 26.52 10.82 -4.00
C CYS A 104 25.17 10.08 -4.08
N TYR A 105 24.34 10.40 -5.06
CA TYR A 105 23.06 9.71 -5.27
C TYR A 105 23.28 8.36 -5.95
N GLU A 106 23.74 7.36 -5.20
CA GLU A 106 23.67 5.97 -5.65
C GLU A 106 22.22 5.49 -5.58
N ASN A 107 21.59 5.49 -6.76
CA ASN A 107 20.36 4.80 -7.13
C ASN A 107 19.06 5.23 -6.40
N TYR A 108 18.70 6.51 -6.58
CA TYR A 108 17.40 7.08 -6.19
C TYR A 108 16.21 6.22 -6.66
N MET A 109 16.29 5.66 -7.86
CA MET A 109 15.25 4.79 -8.43
C MET A 109 15.08 3.47 -7.67
N ILE A 110 16.16 2.78 -7.28
CA ILE A 110 16.08 1.56 -6.46
C ILE A 110 15.45 1.87 -5.10
N THR A 111 15.80 3.01 -4.53
CA THR A 111 15.27 3.42 -3.22
C THR A 111 13.78 3.75 -3.29
N ASP A 112 13.34 4.48 -4.32
CA ASP A 112 11.91 4.81 -4.51
C ASP A 112 11.09 3.56 -4.82
N GLU A 113 11.63 2.61 -5.61
CA GLU A 113 10.99 1.32 -5.86
C GLU A 113 10.78 0.52 -4.56
N TYR A 114 11.80 0.44 -3.70
CA TYR A 114 11.68 -0.25 -2.41
C TYR A 114 10.62 0.40 -1.51
N ILE A 115 10.62 1.73 -1.41
CA ILE A 115 9.64 2.48 -0.63
C ILE A 115 8.22 2.25 -1.18
N CYS A 116 8.04 2.34 -2.50
CA CYS A 116 6.77 2.08 -3.16
C CYS A 116 6.28 0.66 -2.91
N LYS A 117 7.18 -0.33 -2.98
CA LYS A 117 6.88 -1.73 -2.67
C LYS A 117 6.36 -1.89 -1.26
N LYS A 118 7.03 -1.30 -0.27
CA LYS A 118 6.67 -1.44 1.14
C LYS A 118 5.41 -0.69 1.52
N LYS A 119 5.16 0.49 0.93
CA LYS A 119 3.99 1.32 1.24
C LYS A 119 2.76 0.90 0.43
N GLU A 120 2.84 1.02 -0.88
CA GLU A 120 1.69 0.81 -1.78
C GLU A 120 1.58 -0.64 -2.23
N GLY A 121 2.70 -1.29 -2.53
CA GLY A 121 2.75 -2.68 -2.97
C GLY A 121 2.16 -3.64 -1.94
N GLU A 122 2.71 -3.66 -0.72
CA GLU A 122 2.23 -4.53 0.37
C GLU A 122 0.78 -4.21 0.78
N LEU A 123 0.35 -2.94 0.72
CA LEU A 123 -1.03 -2.52 0.96
C LEU A 123 -2.00 -3.18 -0.02
N HIS A 124 -1.74 -3.05 -1.32
CA HIS A 124 -2.59 -3.60 -2.36
C HIS A 124 -2.52 -5.14 -2.39
N ALA A 125 -1.34 -5.72 -2.16
CA ALA A 125 -1.14 -7.16 -1.99
C ALA A 125 -1.99 -7.72 -0.84
N CYS A 126 -2.01 -7.02 0.30
CA CYS A 126 -2.86 -7.35 1.44
C CYS A 126 -4.34 -7.30 1.09
N GLY A 127 -4.79 -6.24 0.41
CA GLY A 127 -6.19 -6.12 -0.03
C GLY A 127 -6.63 -7.26 -0.93
N ALA A 128 -5.84 -7.58 -1.94
CA ALA A 128 -6.12 -8.67 -2.86
C ALA A 128 -6.11 -10.04 -2.16
N ALA A 129 -5.11 -10.31 -1.31
CA ALA A 129 -5.03 -11.54 -0.54
C ALA A 129 -6.20 -11.70 0.45
N CYS A 130 -6.57 -10.63 1.17
CA CYS A 130 -7.73 -10.63 2.07
C CYS A 130 -9.03 -10.90 1.32
N GLY A 131 -9.21 -10.29 0.14
CA GLY A 131 -10.35 -10.56 -0.75
C GLY A 131 -10.42 -12.02 -1.16
N ALA A 132 -9.29 -12.62 -1.55
CA ALA A 132 -9.19 -14.04 -1.91
C ALA A 132 -9.53 -14.97 -0.73
N ILE A 133 -8.97 -14.70 0.46
CA ILE A 133 -9.23 -15.49 1.68
C ILE A 133 -10.72 -15.46 2.04
N MET A 134 -11.33 -14.26 2.04
CA MET A 134 -12.76 -14.09 2.33
C MET A 134 -13.65 -14.71 1.26
N GLY A 135 -13.25 -14.62 -0.01
CA GLY A 135 -13.93 -15.25 -1.14
C GLY A 135 -13.82 -16.77 -1.17
N GLY A 136 -12.99 -17.37 -0.30
CA GLY A 136 -12.79 -18.82 -0.26
C GLY A 136 -11.90 -19.36 -1.38
N GLY A 137 -11.02 -18.52 -1.94
CA GLY A 137 -10.00 -18.94 -2.89
C GLY A 137 -9.03 -19.97 -2.31
N THR A 138 -8.39 -20.73 -3.19
CA THR A 138 -7.34 -21.68 -2.82
C THR A 138 -6.06 -20.95 -2.41
N GLU A 139 -5.09 -21.66 -1.80
CA GLU A 139 -3.77 -21.08 -1.49
C GLU A 139 -3.08 -20.51 -2.73
N ASP A 140 -3.23 -21.18 -3.89
CA ASP A 140 -2.70 -20.72 -5.17
C ASP A 140 -3.41 -19.44 -5.65
N ASP A 141 -4.74 -19.38 -5.55
CA ASP A 141 -5.50 -18.17 -5.89
C ASP A 141 -5.12 -16.98 -5.00
N ILE A 142 -4.93 -17.23 -3.69
CA ILE A 142 -4.53 -16.20 -2.72
C ILE A 142 -3.15 -15.64 -3.08
N GLU A 143 -2.18 -16.50 -3.40
CA GLU A 143 -0.83 -16.05 -3.73
C GLU A 143 -0.76 -15.36 -5.11
N LYS A 144 -1.54 -15.83 -6.09
CA LYS A 144 -1.72 -15.14 -7.36
C LYS A 144 -2.30 -13.75 -7.15
N LEU A 145 -3.44 -13.63 -6.45
CA LEU A 145 -4.06 -12.34 -6.19
C LEU A 145 -3.17 -11.42 -5.35
N ARG A 146 -2.39 -11.95 -4.41
CA ARG A 146 -1.37 -11.19 -3.68
C ARG A 146 -0.36 -10.56 -4.64
N LYS A 147 0.20 -11.34 -5.57
CA LYS A 147 1.16 -10.84 -6.57
C LYS A 147 0.53 -9.81 -7.49
N PHE A 148 -0.71 -10.05 -7.94
CA PHE A 148 -1.46 -9.04 -8.70
C PHE A 148 -1.59 -7.72 -7.93
N GLY A 149 -2.04 -7.78 -6.67
CA GLY A 149 -2.15 -6.61 -5.81
C GLY A 149 -0.81 -5.91 -5.63
N LEU A 150 0.29 -6.66 -5.44
CA LEU A 150 1.64 -6.11 -5.34
C LEU A 150 2.00 -5.30 -6.59
N TYR A 151 1.82 -5.85 -7.78
CA TYR A 151 2.15 -5.16 -9.04
C TYR A 151 1.30 -3.92 -9.26
N VAL A 152 -0.01 -3.98 -8.98
CA VAL A 152 -0.89 -2.80 -9.04
C VAL A 152 -0.45 -1.74 -8.04
N GLY A 153 -0.10 -2.13 -6.82
CA GLY A 153 0.43 -1.21 -5.81
C GLY A 153 1.75 -0.57 -6.22
N MET A 154 2.65 -1.34 -6.86
CA MET A 154 3.89 -0.81 -7.44
C MET A 154 3.62 0.26 -8.50
N ILE A 155 2.71 -0.03 -9.44
CA ILE A 155 2.31 0.93 -10.49
C ILE A 155 1.77 2.21 -9.84
N ARG A 156 0.83 2.09 -8.90
CA ARG A 156 0.24 3.24 -8.20
C ARG A 156 1.29 4.05 -7.45
N GLY A 157 2.17 3.38 -6.71
CA GLY A 157 3.24 4.03 -5.94
C GLY A 157 4.23 4.77 -6.83
N LEU A 158 4.71 4.15 -7.91
CA LEU A 158 5.66 4.77 -8.83
C LEU A 158 5.02 5.92 -9.63
N MET A 159 3.74 5.82 -9.99
CA MET A 159 3.00 6.91 -10.66
C MET A 159 2.82 8.15 -9.77
N MET A 160 2.64 7.96 -8.46
CA MET A 160 2.52 9.06 -7.49
C MET A 160 3.88 9.48 -6.89
N GLY A 161 4.92 8.70 -7.17
CA GLY A 161 6.27 8.85 -6.67
C GLY A 161 7.02 10.01 -7.29
N LYS A 162 8.07 10.47 -6.61
CA LYS A 162 8.93 11.55 -7.12
C LYS A 162 9.79 11.08 -8.29
N SER A 163 10.10 9.79 -8.37
CA SER A 163 10.90 9.26 -9.47
C SER A 163 10.11 9.14 -10.78
N TYR A 164 8.81 9.48 -10.84
CA TYR A 164 7.97 9.24 -12.02
C TYR A 164 8.58 9.76 -13.35
N TYR A 165 9.30 10.89 -13.28
CA TYR A 165 9.95 11.50 -14.44
C TYR A 165 11.39 11.02 -14.70
N GLU A 166 11.91 10.13 -13.86
CA GLU A 166 13.26 9.58 -14.02
C GLU A 166 13.32 8.58 -15.18
N PRO A 167 14.43 8.55 -15.95
CA PRO A 167 14.63 7.57 -17.00
C PRO A 167 14.46 6.13 -16.48
N GLY A 168 13.71 5.30 -17.21
CA GLY A 168 13.49 3.88 -16.89
C GLY A 168 12.27 3.57 -16.04
N ILE A 169 11.58 4.55 -15.45
CA ILE A 169 10.32 4.28 -14.73
C ILE A 169 9.22 3.79 -15.67
N GLN A 170 9.12 4.35 -16.88
CA GLN A 170 8.11 3.92 -17.86
C GLN A 170 8.26 2.44 -18.22
N GLU A 171 9.50 1.97 -18.44
CA GLU A 171 9.80 0.55 -18.71
C GLU A 171 9.39 -0.34 -17.54
N LYS A 172 9.65 0.08 -16.29
CA LYS A 172 9.21 -0.65 -15.09
C LYS A 172 7.69 -0.68 -14.94
N LEU A 173 7.01 0.43 -15.24
CA LEU A 173 5.55 0.47 -15.21
C LEU A 173 4.96 -0.53 -16.21
N GLU A 174 5.52 -0.59 -17.42
CA GLU A 174 5.14 -1.57 -18.45
C GLU A 174 5.45 -3.01 -18.03
N GLU A 175 6.60 -3.25 -17.37
CA GLU A 175 6.95 -4.56 -16.80
C GLU A 175 5.93 -5.01 -15.75
N PHE A 176 5.63 -4.18 -14.74
CA PHE A 176 4.65 -4.50 -13.71
C PHE A 176 3.25 -4.68 -14.30
N ASN A 177 2.90 -3.91 -15.32
CA ASN A 177 1.63 -4.04 -16.01
C ASN A 177 1.51 -5.41 -16.72
N GLY A 178 2.55 -5.81 -17.47
CA GLY A 178 2.62 -7.14 -18.08
C GLY A 178 2.57 -8.29 -17.05
N LEU A 179 3.25 -8.14 -15.92
CA LEU A 179 3.19 -9.11 -14.82
C LEU A 179 1.80 -9.20 -14.19
N ALA A 180 1.10 -8.09 -14.00
CA ALA A 180 -0.26 -8.05 -13.49
C ALA A 180 -1.25 -8.76 -14.43
N PHE A 181 -1.18 -8.47 -15.73
CA PHE A 181 -2.03 -9.15 -16.74
C PHE A 181 -1.79 -10.65 -16.78
N LYS A 182 -0.53 -11.10 -16.75
CA LYS A 182 -0.18 -12.52 -16.72
C LYS A 182 -0.78 -13.26 -15.53
N VAL A 183 -0.92 -12.60 -14.37
CA VAL A 183 -1.62 -13.19 -13.22
C VAL A 183 -3.11 -13.34 -13.51
N LEU A 184 -3.75 -12.31 -14.08
CA LEU A 184 -5.19 -12.32 -14.39
C LEU A 184 -5.57 -13.37 -15.43
N GLU A 185 -4.69 -13.69 -16.39
CA GLU A 185 -4.91 -14.76 -17.39
C GLU A 185 -5.17 -16.13 -16.76
N SER A 186 -4.69 -16.36 -15.53
CA SER A 186 -4.90 -17.62 -14.82
C SER A 186 -6.29 -17.78 -14.21
N PHE A 187 -7.10 -16.71 -14.16
CA PHE A 187 -8.44 -16.71 -13.58
C PHE A 187 -9.53 -16.87 -14.65
N ARG A 188 -10.70 -17.41 -14.26
CA ARG A 188 -11.88 -17.56 -15.14
C ARG A 188 -12.93 -16.51 -14.80
N GLY A 189 -13.63 -16.00 -15.83
CA GLY A 189 -14.77 -15.08 -15.68
C GLY A 189 -14.51 -13.70 -16.29
N LYS A 190 -14.87 -13.53 -17.57
CA LYS A 190 -14.56 -12.34 -18.37
C LYS A 190 -14.97 -11.02 -17.71
N LYS A 191 -16.21 -10.93 -17.19
CA LYS A 191 -16.74 -9.67 -16.64
C LYS A 191 -15.99 -9.15 -15.42
N ASN A 192 -15.58 -10.03 -14.50
CA ASN A 192 -14.84 -9.62 -13.30
C ASN A 192 -13.38 -9.29 -13.63
N ILE A 193 -12.79 -10.04 -14.57
CA ILE A 193 -11.43 -9.79 -15.04
C ILE A 193 -11.36 -8.44 -15.77
N GLU A 194 -12.30 -8.13 -16.67
CA GLU A 194 -12.35 -6.82 -17.36
C GLU A 194 -12.41 -5.65 -16.37
N LEU A 195 -13.24 -5.75 -15.33
CA LEU A 195 -13.33 -4.72 -14.29
C LEU A 195 -12.02 -4.56 -13.51
N ILE A 196 -11.37 -5.66 -13.12
CA ILE A 196 -10.14 -5.65 -12.33
C ILE A 196 -8.94 -5.21 -13.19
N SER A 197 -8.90 -5.58 -14.47
CA SER A 197 -7.87 -5.15 -15.42
C SER A 197 -7.82 -3.63 -15.59
N SER A 198 -8.97 -2.94 -15.52
CA SER A 198 -9.01 -1.47 -15.58
C SER A 198 -8.24 -0.77 -14.45
N LEU A 199 -7.96 -1.48 -13.34
CA LEU A 199 -7.17 -0.92 -12.22
C LEU A 199 -5.69 -0.77 -12.55
N VAL A 200 -5.21 -1.53 -13.55
CA VAL A 200 -3.82 -1.55 -14.03
C VAL A 200 -3.58 -0.46 -15.06
N GLU A 201 -4.63 0.04 -15.71
CA GLU A 201 -4.53 1.12 -16.68
C GLU A 201 -4.20 2.46 -15.97
N PRO A 202 -3.30 3.28 -16.52
CA PRO A 202 -3.04 4.61 -15.98
C PRO A 202 -4.34 5.42 -16.03
N CYS A 203 -4.71 6.06 -14.90
CA CYS A 203 -5.83 6.99 -14.90
C CYS A 203 -5.60 8.02 -16.02
N PRO A 204 -6.58 8.27 -16.91
CA PRO A 204 -6.45 9.33 -17.89
C PRO A 204 -6.19 10.64 -17.14
N SER A 205 -5.10 11.31 -17.50
CA SER A 205 -4.79 12.64 -16.99
C SER A 205 -5.98 13.56 -17.27
N TYR A 206 -6.58 14.08 -16.20
CA TYR A 206 -7.51 15.21 -16.33
C TYR A 206 -6.69 16.40 -16.81
N ASN A 207 -6.79 16.71 -18.11
CA ASN A 207 -6.36 17.98 -18.68
C ASN A 207 -7.26 19.11 -18.22
#